data_AF-A0A7D9HUG2-F1
#
_entry.id   AF-A0A7D9HUG2-F1
#
_cell.length_a   1.000
_cell.length_b   1.000
_cell.length_c   1.000
_cell.angle_alpha   90.00
_cell.angle_beta   90.00
_cell.angle_gamma   90.00
#
_symmetry.space_group_name_H-M   'P 1'
#
loop_
_entity.id
_entity.type
_entity.pdbx_description
1 polymer ?
#
loop_
_entity_poly.entity_id
_entity_poly.type
_entity_poly.pdbx_seq_one_letter_code
_entity_poly.pdbx_strand_id
1 'polypeptide(L)'
;MAAQNIQPMPAFEPRSDPTSTSARWTRWLERFNTYLLAADIKDDARKRALLLYQAGPEVHEIFKTLEEGETKDFKSAVKALTEYFEPEKNVIYRTYVFRQATQGKEE
;
A
#
# COMPACT_ATOMS: atom_id res chain seq x y z
N MET A 1 20.84 23.26 12.60
CA MET A 1 19.89 22.21 12.20
C MET A 1 20.03 22.03 10.70
N ALA A 2 20.90 21.13 10.24
CA ALA A 2 21.08 20.91 8.81
C ALA A 2 19.79 20.27 8.27
N ALA A 3 19.06 20.99 7.42
CA ALA A 3 17.99 20.42 6.62
C ALA A 3 18.66 19.35 5.74
N GLN A 4 18.54 18.08 6.13
CA GLN A 4 18.98 16.99 5.27
C GLN A 4 18.21 17.13 3.97
N ASN A 5 18.92 17.39 2.89
CA ASN A 5 18.37 17.57 1.54
C ASN A 5 17.93 16.21 0.98
N ILE A 6 17.02 15.54 1.69
CA ILE A 6 16.49 14.24 1.32
C ILE A 6 15.61 14.48 0.11
N GLN A 7 16.07 14.02 -1.06
CA GLN A 7 15.32 14.17 -2.29
C GLN A 7 13.93 13.55 -2.12
N PRO A 8 12.86 14.27 -2.47
CA PRO A 8 11.51 13.74 -2.39
C PRO A 8 11.43 12.48 -3.25
N MET A 9 10.90 11.41 -2.68
CA MET A 9 10.69 10.16 -3.41
C MET A 9 9.69 10.38 -4.55
N PRO A 10 9.85 9.77 -5.72
CA PRO A 10 8.80 9.78 -6.73
C PRO A 10 7.47 9.27 -6.14
N ALA A 11 6.37 9.90 -6.55
CA ALA A 11 5.03 9.49 -6.17
C ALA A 11 4.79 8.03 -6.57
N PHE A 12 3.94 7.34 -5.81
CA PHE A 12 3.54 6.00 -6.20
C PHE A 12 2.49 6.10 -7.31
N GLU A 13 2.70 5.37 -8.40
CA GLU A 13 1.79 5.32 -9.55
C GLU A 13 1.18 3.92 -9.67
N PRO A 14 0.05 3.66 -8.97
CA PRO A 14 -0.63 2.38 -8.99
C PRO A 14 -0.99 1.90 -10.39
N ARG A 15 -1.35 2.82 -11.28
CA ARG A 15 -1.88 2.52 -12.63
C ARG A 15 -0.83 2.26 -13.69
N SER A 16 0.46 2.48 -13.40
CA SER A 16 1.53 2.35 -14.40
C SER A 16 1.74 0.90 -14.86
N ASP A 17 1.61 -0.08 -13.97
CA ASP A 17 1.67 -1.51 -14.33
C ASP A 17 0.84 -2.33 -13.32
N PRO A 18 -0.35 -2.82 -13.71
CA PRO A 18 -1.26 -3.54 -12.83
C PRO A 18 -0.72 -4.91 -12.40
N THR A 19 0.23 -5.50 -13.15
CA THR A 19 0.75 -6.85 -12.88
C THR A 19 1.81 -6.90 -11.78
N SER A 20 2.47 -5.76 -11.50
CA SER A 20 3.55 -5.63 -10.52
C SER A 20 3.25 -4.65 -9.39
N THR A 21 2.00 -4.17 -9.28
CA THR A 21 1.54 -3.16 -8.32
C THR A 21 1.96 -3.48 -6.88
N SER A 22 1.78 -4.71 -6.43
CA SER A 22 2.14 -5.15 -5.06
C SER A 22 3.63 -5.07 -4.80
N ALA A 23 4.46 -5.64 -5.67
CA ALA A 23 5.91 -5.61 -5.55
C ALA A 23 6.45 -4.16 -5.61
N ARG A 24 5.85 -3.31 -6.44
CA ARG A 24 6.19 -1.87 -6.52
C ARG A 24 5.79 -1.14 -5.23
N TRP A 25 4.63 -1.45 -4.67
CA TRP A 25 4.15 -0.89 -3.40
C TRP A 25 5.06 -1.27 -2.24
N THR A 26 5.43 -2.54 -2.10
CA THR A 26 6.35 -3.01 -1.05
C THR A 26 7.71 -2.29 -1.14
N ARG A 27 8.31 -2.22 -2.35
CA ARG A 27 9.57 -1.51 -2.57
C ARG A 27 9.46 -0.01 -2.24
N TRP A 28 8.33 0.60 -2.58
CA TRP A 28 8.07 2.00 -2.26
C TRP A 28 7.95 2.23 -0.75
N LEU A 29 7.21 1.36 -0.04
CA LEU A 29 7.08 1.39 1.43
C LEU A 29 8.42 1.18 2.14
N GLU A 30 9.27 0.27 1.68
CA GLU A 30 10.62 0.07 2.25
C GLU A 30 11.44 1.36 2.17
N ARG A 31 11.47 2.00 1.00
CA ARG A 31 12.15 3.30 0.83
C ARG A 31 11.51 4.37 1.72
N PHE A 32 10.20 4.33 1.92
CA PHE A 32 9.49 5.33 2.72
C PHE A 32 9.83 5.17 4.20
N ASN A 33 9.97 3.94 4.69
CA ASN A 33 10.48 3.67 6.03
C ASN A 33 11.92 4.17 6.21
N THR A 34 12.78 3.97 5.22
CA THR A 34 14.14 4.56 5.24
C THR A 34 14.10 6.08 5.30
N TYR A 35 13.19 6.71 4.55
CA TYR A 35 12.98 8.16 4.59
C TYR A 35 12.52 8.64 5.97
N LEU A 36 11.54 7.97 6.59
CA LEU A 36 11.06 8.31 7.94
C LEU A 36 12.16 8.19 8.99
N LEU A 37 13.00 7.16 8.88
CA LEU A 37 14.16 6.95 9.75
C LEU A 37 15.20 8.06 9.57
N ALA A 38 15.52 8.41 8.32
CA ALA A 38 16.47 9.48 8.01
C ALA A 38 15.99 10.86 8.49
N ALA A 39 14.67 11.11 8.42
CA ALA A 39 14.04 12.35 8.85
C ALA A 39 13.75 12.42 10.37
N ASP A 40 14.12 11.39 11.16
CA ASP A 40 13.84 11.25 12.60
C ASP A 40 12.38 11.49 12.99
N ILE A 41 11.43 11.04 12.15
CA ILE A 41 10.00 11.28 12.37
C ILE A 41 9.42 10.19 13.28
N LYS A 42 9.13 10.59 14.51
CA LYS A 42 8.63 9.67 15.56
C LYS A 42 7.12 9.70 15.72
N ASP A 43 6.48 10.82 15.40
CA ASP A 43 5.04 11.05 15.54
C ASP A 43 4.24 10.28 14.48
N ASP A 44 3.28 9.46 14.92
CA ASP A 44 2.50 8.60 14.02
C ASP A 44 1.50 9.39 13.16
N ALA A 45 0.94 10.50 13.65
CA ALA A 45 0.10 11.37 12.84
C ALA A 45 0.91 12.03 11.73
N ARG A 46 2.17 12.42 12.03
CA ARG A 46 3.09 12.97 11.03
C ARG A 46 3.52 11.93 10.00
N LYS A 47 3.76 10.68 10.41
CA LYS A 47 4.04 9.57 9.47
C LYS A 47 2.87 9.34 8.53
N ARG A 48 1.64 9.31 9.05
CA ARG A 48 0.43 9.16 8.23
C ARG A 48 0.27 10.31 7.23
N ALA A 49 0.42 11.56 7.68
CA ALA A 49 0.32 12.71 6.79
C ALA A 49 1.38 12.66 5.68
N LEU A 50 2.61 12.27 6.00
CA LEU A 50 3.68 12.12 5.02
C LEU A 50 3.46 10.94 4.07
N LEU A 51 2.87 9.85 4.56
CA LEU A 51 2.52 8.71 3.71
C LEU A 51 1.57 9.16 2.60
N LEU A 52 0.47 9.84 2.96
CA LEU A 52 -0.53 10.31 1.99
C LEU A 52 0.03 11.41 1.08
N TYR A 53 0.86 12.31 1.61
CA TYR A 53 1.49 13.36 0.82
C TYR A 53 2.49 12.80 -0.20
N GLN A 54 3.35 11.87 0.22
CA GLN A 54 4.41 11.32 -0.63
C GLN A 54 3.89 10.27 -1.60
N ALA A 55 2.87 9.49 -1.21
CA ALA A 55 2.28 8.46 -2.06
C ALA A 55 1.54 9.06 -3.26
N GLY A 56 1.04 10.29 -3.14
CA GLY A 56 0.42 11.04 -4.22
C GLY A 56 -1.11 10.98 -4.22
N PRO A 57 -1.75 11.77 -5.10
CA PRO A 57 -3.19 11.98 -5.08
C PRO A 57 -3.99 10.71 -5.36
N GLU A 58 -3.51 9.82 -6.23
CA GLU A 58 -4.20 8.55 -6.52
C GLU A 58 -4.31 7.67 -5.28
N VAL A 59 -3.23 7.57 -4.50
CA VAL A 59 -3.20 6.76 -3.27
C VAL A 59 -4.06 7.40 -2.18
N HIS A 60 -4.13 8.74 -2.13
CA HIS A 60 -5.00 9.44 -1.21
C HIS A 60 -6.49 9.18 -1.51
N GLU A 61 -6.89 9.22 -2.79
CA GLU A 61 -8.25 8.88 -3.20
C GLU A 61 -8.58 7.41 -2.87
N ILE A 62 -7.66 6.47 -3.15
CA ILE A 62 -7.81 5.07 -2.75
C ILE A 62 -7.98 4.96 -1.23
N PHE A 63 -7.13 5.62 -0.44
CA PHE A 63 -7.22 5.60 1.01
C PHE A 63 -8.55 6.16 1.53
N LYS A 64 -9.09 7.18 0.88
CA LYS A 64 -10.39 7.77 1.21
C LYS A 64 -11.56 6.83 0.89
N THR A 65 -11.41 5.96 -0.11
CA THR A 65 -12.41 4.91 -0.40
C THR A 65 -12.36 3.74 0.58
N LEU A 66 -11.27 3.58 1.33
CA LEU A 66 -11.15 2.56 2.38
C LEU A 66 -11.78 3.10 3.67
N GLU A 67 -12.61 2.30 4.35
CA GLU A 67 -13.25 2.67 5.63
C GLU A 67 -12.23 2.99 6.75
N GLU A 68 -10.97 2.63 6.57
CA GLU A 68 -9.86 2.95 7.49
C GLU A 68 -9.39 4.42 7.41
N GLY A 69 -10.00 5.25 6.55
CA GLY A 69 -9.72 6.70 6.44
C GLY A 69 -9.83 7.48 7.75
N GLU A 70 -10.57 6.95 8.74
CA GLU A 70 -10.75 7.56 10.06
C GLU A 70 -9.68 7.15 11.09
N THR A 71 -8.88 6.11 10.80
CA THR A 71 -7.89 5.59 11.75
C THR A 71 -6.68 6.51 11.87
N LYS A 72 -6.37 7.00 13.08
CA LYS A 72 -5.21 7.91 13.31
C LYS A 72 -3.86 7.18 13.22
N ASP A 73 -3.88 5.86 13.19
CA ASP A 73 -2.69 5.03 13.30
C ASP A 73 -2.01 4.83 11.95
N PHE A 74 -0.71 5.13 11.89
CA PHE A 74 0.12 4.91 10.70
C PHE A 74 0.13 3.43 10.28
N LYS A 75 0.18 2.51 11.25
CA LYS A 75 0.23 1.06 10.97
C LYS A 75 -1.03 0.58 10.27
N SER A 76 -2.21 1.02 10.72
CA SER A 76 -3.48 0.68 10.09
C SER A 76 -3.53 1.22 8.67
N ALA A 77 -3.16 2.48 8.47
CA ALA A 77 -3.13 3.07 7.14
C ALA A 77 -2.21 2.34 6.15
N VAL A 78 -1.01 1.92 6.60
CA VAL A 78 -0.09 1.11 5.78
C VAL A 78 -0.68 -0.27 5.49
N LYS A 79 -1.36 -0.88 6.47
CA LYS A 79 -1.99 -2.19 6.31
C LYS A 79 -3.12 -2.14 5.27
N ALA A 80 -4.07 -1.21 5.40
CA ALA A 80 -5.15 -1.01 4.42
C ALA A 80 -4.65 -0.84 3.00
N LEU A 81 -3.66 0.04 2.81
CA LEU A 81 -3.09 0.29 1.49
C LEU A 81 -2.35 -0.93 0.96
N THR A 82 -1.65 -1.67 1.83
CA THR A 82 -0.98 -2.91 1.44
C THR A 82 -1.99 -3.99 1.03
N GLU A 83 -3.08 -4.17 1.77
CA GLU A 83 -4.16 -5.09 1.41
C GLU A 83 -4.85 -4.69 0.10
N TYR A 84 -4.98 -3.39 -0.18
CA TYR A 84 -5.51 -2.91 -1.46
C TYR A 84 -4.55 -3.16 -2.63
N PHE A 85 -3.25 -2.88 -2.46
CA PHE A 85 -2.24 -3.01 -3.51
C PHE A 85 -1.65 -4.41 -3.64
N GLU A 86 -1.89 -5.29 -2.69
CA GLU A 86 -1.69 -6.72 -2.83
C GLU A 86 -2.95 -7.27 -3.51
N PRO A 87 -2.97 -7.43 -4.86
CA PRO A 87 -4.03 -8.20 -5.45
C PRO A 87 -3.83 -9.60 -4.89
N GLU A 88 -4.69 -9.93 -3.95
CA GLU A 88 -4.90 -11.23 -3.37
C GLU A 88 -4.32 -12.31 -4.31
N LYS A 89 -3.25 -13.00 -3.86
CA LYS A 89 -2.92 -14.35 -4.35
C LYS A 89 -4.18 -15.22 -4.47
N ASN A 90 -5.22 -14.86 -3.72
CA ASN A 90 -6.58 -15.35 -3.78
C ASN A 90 -7.31 -15.19 -5.12
N VAL A 91 -7.05 -14.27 -6.06
CA VAL A 91 -7.82 -14.29 -7.34
C VAL A 91 -7.33 -15.41 -8.26
N ILE A 92 -6.01 -15.56 -8.40
CA ILE A 92 -5.40 -16.69 -9.13
C ILE A 92 -5.70 -18.00 -8.40
N TYR A 93 -5.55 -18.04 -7.07
CA TYR A 93 -5.87 -19.21 -6.26
C TYR A 93 -7.37 -19.55 -6.26
N ARG A 94 -8.29 -18.59 -6.10
CA ARG A 94 -9.74 -18.82 -6.20
C ARG A 94 -10.15 -19.23 -7.60
N THR A 95 -9.55 -18.66 -8.65
CA THR A 95 -9.78 -19.13 -10.03
C THR A 95 -9.26 -20.55 -10.22
N TYR A 96 -8.09 -20.87 -9.67
CA TYR A 96 -7.52 -22.21 -9.70
C TYR A 96 -8.36 -23.24 -8.93
N VAL A 97 -8.77 -22.90 -7.69
CA VAL A 97 -9.66 -23.70 -6.84
C VAL A 97 -11.04 -23.86 -7.48
N PHE A 98 -11.61 -22.80 -8.04
CA PHE A 98 -12.89 -22.84 -8.78
C PHE A 98 -12.79 -23.74 -10.02
N ARG A 99 -11.68 -23.70 -10.77
CA ARG A 99 -11.44 -24.59 -11.91
C ARG A 99 -11.11 -26.03 -11.50
N GLN A 100 -10.60 -26.25 -10.28
CA GLN A 100 -10.37 -27.58 -9.71
C GLN A 100 -11.59 -28.17 -9.01
N ALA A 101 -12.63 -27.38 -8.74
CA ALA A 101 -13.89 -27.88 -8.21
C ALA A 101 -14.60 -28.70 -9.30
N THR A 102 -14.25 -29.98 -9.42
CA THR A 102 -15.04 -30.95 -10.17
C THR A 102 -16.37 -31.14 -9.46
N GLN A 103 -17.48 -30.98 -10.19
CA GLN A 103 -18.81 -31.30 -9.72
C GLN A 103 -18.82 -32.79 -9.34
N GLY A 104 -18.78 -33.07 -8.03
CA GLY A 104 -19.04 -34.41 -7.52
C GLY A 104 -20.45 -34.78 -7.94
N LYS A 105 -20.59 -35.92 -8.64
CA LYS A 105 -21.89 -36.47 -8.98
C LYS A 105 -22.70 -36.60 -7.68
N GLU A 106 -23.79 -35.84 -7.58
CA GLU A 106 -24.92 -36.21 -6.74
C GLU A 106 -25.47 -37.54 -7.29
N GLU A 107 -25.66 -38.47 -6.34
CA GLU A 107 -26.27 -39.82 -6.39
C GLU A 107 -26.54 -40.48 -7.77
#